data_AF-A0AAD6PKQ8-F1
#
_entry.id   AF-A0AAD6PKQ8-F1
#
_cell.length_a   1.000
_cell.length_b   1.000
_cell.length_c   1.000
_cell.angle_alpha   90.00
_cell.angle_beta   90.00
_cell.angle_gamma   90.00
#
_symmetry.space_group_name_H-M   'P 1'
#
loop_
_entity.id
_entity.type
_entity.pdbx_description
1 polymer ?
#
loop_
_entity_poly.entity_id
_entity_poly.type
_entity_poly.pdbx_seq_one_letter_code
_entity_poly.pdbx_strand_id
1 'polypeptide(L)'
;MSTSSQQFHFFLLCMIISLSITDGTELIIVNNCKDSIWPGILGTAGHVTPREGGFLLLSGEQTVLQVPDKWSGRIWPRQGCCFDETTGRGSCQTGDCAGLLQCRGVGGVPPATLVEMTLGTSKSALHYYDVSLVDGFNVPVSMMPVGGGAGCGVAACETNLNVCCPSTLVLKRQGKVVGCKSACLAAKTDRYCCTGEYANPKSCRPTVFSHLFKAICPKAYSFAFDDASGLKTCKASRGSTRVLNRNTKLAEEIFANLSLSMGVDKDALKRLHGKIVKQAIRMKYYPACSRPDLVLGVSPHSDTSTITLLLQDDDITGLQIRHREGWVPVKPIPNAIVMNIGDVIEGWSNGVYKSIEHRAVTNVTAARMSIATFVIPDDEVELGPVETMADDYNRPKMYKAIKYVDYLRHTLSKKMDGKATTELLKVEIDSS
;
A
#
# COMPACT_ATOMS: atom_id res chain seq x y z
N MET A 1 -6.64 57.61 -34.10
CA MET A 1 -8.02 57.30 -33.67
C MET A 1 -8.60 56.26 -34.62
N SER A 2 -9.44 55.35 -34.13
CA SER A 2 -10.10 54.23 -34.81
C SER A 2 -9.28 52.91 -34.84
N THR A 3 -9.62 51.92 -33.99
CA THR A 3 -10.38 50.65 -34.27
C THR A 3 -9.62 49.69 -35.21
N SER A 4 -9.59 48.36 -35.13
CA SER A 4 -10.15 47.28 -34.31
C SER A 4 -9.91 45.98 -35.14
N SER A 5 -9.39 44.92 -34.52
CA SER A 5 -9.78 43.49 -34.73
C SER A 5 -9.66 42.78 -36.10
N GLN A 6 -9.33 41.47 -36.00
CA GLN A 6 -9.33 40.37 -36.98
C GLN A 6 -8.10 40.32 -37.90
N GLN A 7 -7.33 39.22 -38.04
CA GLN A 7 -7.67 37.80 -38.04
C GLN A 7 -6.49 36.96 -37.50
N PHE A 8 -6.71 36.21 -36.42
CA PHE A 8 -5.85 35.12 -35.96
C PHE A 8 -6.71 33.85 -35.86
N HIS A 9 -7.05 33.28 -37.02
CA HIS A 9 -7.53 31.91 -37.19
C HIS A 9 -6.66 31.38 -38.34
N PHE A 10 -5.85 30.34 -38.20
CA PHE A 10 -6.34 28.97 -38.20
C PHE A 10 -5.16 28.02 -37.88
N PHE A 11 -4.90 27.74 -36.61
CA PHE A 11 -4.06 26.59 -36.21
C PHE A 11 -4.53 26.08 -34.84
N LEU A 12 -5.84 25.86 -34.70
CA LEU A 12 -6.38 25.01 -33.65
C LEU A 12 -6.25 23.55 -34.14
N LEU A 13 -5.02 23.05 -34.15
CA LEU A 13 -4.80 21.61 -34.22
C LEU A 13 -5.30 21.05 -32.89
N CYS A 14 -6.54 20.55 -32.90
CA CYS A 14 -7.10 19.75 -31.83
C CYS A 14 -6.12 18.63 -31.47
N MET A 15 -5.28 18.86 -30.47
CA MET A 15 -4.72 17.83 -29.62
C MET A 15 -5.90 17.22 -28.86
N ILE A 16 -6.63 16.35 -29.56
CA ILE A 16 -7.38 15.28 -28.92
C ILE A 16 -6.30 14.40 -28.30
N ILE A 17 -5.87 14.76 -27.09
CA ILE A 17 -5.25 13.81 -26.19
C ILE A 17 -6.36 12.80 -25.95
N SER A 18 -6.31 11.72 -26.72
CA SER A 18 -6.97 10.48 -26.38
C SER A 18 -6.43 10.11 -25.00
N LEU A 19 -7.16 10.49 -23.96
CA LEU A 19 -7.06 9.82 -22.67
C LEU A 19 -7.55 8.40 -22.94
N SER A 20 -6.63 7.55 -23.39
CA SER A 20 -6.76 6.11 -23.33
C SER A 20 -6.89 5.79 -21.85
N ILE A 21 -8.12 5.72 -21.35
CA ILE A 21 -8.42 5.05 -20.09
C ILE A 21 -8.04 3.60 -20.37
N THR A 22 -6.82 3.22 -19.99
CA THR A 22 -6.38 1.84 -20.14
C THR A 22 -7.14 1.02 -19.10
N ASP A 23 -8.04 0.16 -19.57
CA ASP A 23 -8.64 -0.91 -18.76
C ASP A 23 -7.47 -1.86 -18.43
N GLY A 24 -7.04 -1.86 -17.17
CA GLY A 24 -5.84 -2.57 -16.71
C GLY A 24 -5.95 -2.94 -15.23
N THR A 25 -5.13 -3.89 -14.80
CA THR A 25 -5.06 -4.27 -13.38
C THR A 25 -4.05 -3.40 -12.66
N GLU A 26 -4.40 -2.96 -11.46
CA GLU A 26 -3.54 -2.14 -10.61
C GLU A 26 -2.79 -3.02 -9.62
N LEU A 27 -1.46 -2.95 -9.66
CA LEU A 27 -0.59 -3.57 -8.67
C LEU A 27 -0.12 -2.51 -7.68
N ILE A 28 -0.50 -2.66 -6.42
CA ILE A 28 -0.12 -1.74 -5.35
C ILE A 28 1.05 -2.35 -4.61
N ILE A 29 2.22 -1.74 -4.73
CA ILE A 29 3.46 -2.22 -4.12
C ILE A 29 3.74 -1.35 -2.91
N VAL A 30 3.85 -1.98 -1.74
CA VAL A 30 4.05 -1.31 -0.46
C VAL A 30 5.34 -1.81 0.18
N ASN A 31 6.25 -0.90 0.54
CA ASN A 31 7.43 -1.26 1.31
C ASN A 31 7.17 -1.05 2.82
N ASN A 32 6.83 -2.13 3.52
CA ASN A 32 6.70 -2.13 4.98
C ASN A 32 8.01 -2.49 5.70
N CYS A 33 9.12 -2.66 4.98
CA CYS A 33 10.43 -2.89 5.60
C CYS A 33 10.95 -1.61 6.26
N LYS A 34 11.86 -1.74 7.22
CA LYS A 34 12.55 -0.59 7.84
C LYS A 34 13.56 0.07 6.90
N ASP A 35 14.08 -0.70 5.96
CA ASP A 35 15.05 -0.24 4.96
C ASP A 35 14.37 -0.03 3.60
N SER A 36 15.00 0.77 2.75
CA SER A 36 14.60 0.91 1.35
C SER A 36 14.77 -0.39 0.58
N ILE A 37 13.87 -0.63 -0.37
CA ILE A 37 13.97 -1.73 -1.32
C ILE A 37 13.98 -1.18 -2.74
N TRP A 38 14.48 -1.98 -3.66
CA TRP A 38 14.39 -1.69 -5.08
C TRP A 38 13.61 -2.81 -5.75
N PRO A 39 12.28 -2.69 -5.93
CA PRO A 39 11.53 -3.73 -6.63
C PRO A 39 12.12 -3.95 -8.03
N GLY A 40 12.33 -5.21 -8.38
CA GLY A 40 12.59 -5.68 -9.73
C GLY A 40 11.30 -6.26 -10.31
N ILE A 41 11.06 -6.03 -11.59
CA ILE A 41 9.83 -6.45 -12.27
C ILE A 41 10.21 -7.07 -13.60
N LEU A 42 9.56 -8.17 -13.93
CA LEU A 42 9.73 -8.84 -15.20
C LEU A 42 8.40 -9.37 -15.70
N GLY A 43 7.95 -8.87 -16.85
CA GLY A 43 6.86 -9.50 -17.61
C GLY A 43 7.32 -10.83 -18.21
N THR A 44 6.45 -11.83 -18.21
CA THR A 44 6.67 -13.08 -18.97
C THR A 44 6.76 -12.75 -20.47
N ALA A 45 7.35 -13.65 -21.27
CA ALA A 45 7.47 -13.47 -22.73
C ALA A 45 6.14 -13.01 -23.36
N GLY A 46 6.18 -11.90 -24.10
CA GLY A 46 5.01 -11.27 -24.71
C GLY A 46 4.28 -10.24 -23.84
N HIS A 47 4.66 -10.09 -22.56
CA HIS A 47 4.12 -9.06 -21.67
C HIS A 47 5.10 -7.90 -21.45
N VAL A 48 4.54 -6.69 -21.37
CA VAL A 48 5.32 -5.48 -21.07
C VAL A 48 5.91 -5.55 -19.66
N THR A 49 7.08 -4.93 -19.47
CA THR A 49 7.68 -4.78 -18.15
C THR A 49 7.53 -3.32 -17.70
N PRO A 50 6.65 -3.00 -16.73
CA PRO A 50 6.43 -1.62 -16.29
C PRO A 50 7.68 -1.04 -15.63
N ARG A 51 7.81 0.29 -15.65
CA ARG A 51 8.94 1.04 -15.06
C ARG A 51 10.31 0.53 -15.52
N GLU A 52 10.40 0.02 -16.75
CA GLU A 52 11.62 -0.60 -17.29
C GLU A 52 12.21 -1.71 -16.40
N GLY A 53 11.40 -2.28 -15.52
CA GLY A 53 11.77 -3.42 -14.69
C GLY A 53 12.36 -3.08 -13.32
N GLY A 54 12.45 -1.80 -12.91
CA GLY A 54 12.86 -1.51 -11.54
C GLY A 54 12.87 -0.05 -11.13
N PHE A 55 12.72 0.19 -9.83
CA PHE A 55 12.69 1.52 -9.22
C PHE A 55 13.08 1.45 -7.73
N LEU A 56 13.30 2.61 -7.09
CA LEU A 56 13.49 2.75 -5.64
C LEU A 56 12.14 2.88 -4.93
N LEU A 57 11.97 2.19 -3.80
CA LEU A 57 10.83 2.35 -2.91
C LEU A 57 11.32 2.47 -1.45
N LEU A 58 11.17 3.66 -0.86
CA LEU A 58 11.66 3.94 0.49
C LEU A 58 10.80 3.21 1.56
N SER A 59 11.31 3.14 2.78
CA SER A 59 10.56 2.59 3.91
C SER A 59 9.24 3.34 4.12
N GLY A 60 8.13 2.60 4.22
CA GLY A 60 6.79 3.15 4.41
C GLY A 60 6.13 3.72 3.14
N GLU A 61 6.84 3.76 2.01
CA GLU A 61 6.28 4.19 0.74
C GLU A 61 5.44 3.11 0.07
N GLN A 62 4.56 3.58 -0.82
CA GLN A 62 3.81 2.74 -1.73
C GLN A 62 3.79 3.36 -3.13
N THR A 63 3.62 2.52 -4.13
CA THR A 63 3.37 2.97 -5.50
C THR A 63 2.32 2.10 -6.17
N VAL A 64 1.67 2.65 -7.18
CA VAL A 64 0.68 1.93 -8.00
C VAL A 64 1.28 1.73 -9.38
N LEU A 65 1.33 0.48 -9.83
CA LEU A 65 1.70 0.11 -11.18
C LEU A 65 0.47 -0.30 -11.95
N GLN A 66 0.28 0.35 -13.10
CA GLN A 66 -0.71 -0.09 -14.08
C GLN A 66 -0.08 -1.20 -14.92
N VAL A 67 -0.71 -2.37 -14.94
CA VAL A 67 -0.37 -3.44 -15.86
C VAL A 67 -1.54 -3.75 -16.78
N PRO A 68 -1.30 -4.12 -18.04
CA PRO A 68 -2.39 -4.49 -18.95
C PRO A 68 -3.24 -5.63 -18.40
N ASP A 69 -4.49 -5.72 -18.84
CA ASP A 69 -5.29 -6.91 -18.60
C ASP A 69 -4.58 -8.18 -19.08
N LYS A 70 -4.74 -9.28 -18.34
CA LYS A 70 -4.09 -10.57 -18.62
C LYS A 70 -2.57 -10.52 -18.50
N TRP A 71 -2.01 -9.50 -17.86
CA TRP A 71 -0.57 -9.43 -17.63
C TRP A 71 -0.08 -10.64 -16.82
N SER A 72 1.02 -11.22 -17.28
CA SER A 72 1.74 -12.27 -16.57
C SER A 72 3.16 -11.84 -16.33
N GLY A 73 3.66 -12.08 -15.12
CA GLY A 73 5.03 -11.73 -14.76
C GLY A 73 5.33 -11.97 -13.30
N ARG A 74 6.47 -11.41 -12.87
CA ARG A 74 6.98 -11.54 -11.51
C ARG A 74 7.57 -10.25 -10.99
N ILE A 75 7.52 -10.11 -9.67
CA ILE A 75 8.10 -8.99 -8.91
C ILE A 75 8.95 -9.57 -7.80
N TRP A 76 10.11 -8.97 -7.53
CA TRP A 76 10.96 -9.36 -6.41
C TRP A 76 11.59 -8.14 -5.75
N PRO A 77 11.84 -8.16 -4.43
CA PRO A 77 12.54 -7.09 -3.76
C PRO A 77 14.06 -7.26 -3.89
N ARG A 78 14.77 -6.15 -4.12
CA ARG A 78 16.24 -6.06 -4.02
C ARG A 78 16.62 -5.24 -2.80
N GLN A 79 17.69 -5.64 -2.12
CA GLN A 79 18.16 -4.99 -0.90
C GLN A 79 19.66 -4.66 -0.93
N GLY A 80 20.04 -3.66 -0.13
CA GLY A 80 21.42 -3.21 -0.02
C GLY A 80 21.98 -2.71 -1.35
N CYS A 81 21.17 -1.99 -2.11
CA CYS A 81 21.55 -1.48 -3.42
C CYS A 81 22.25 -0.13 -3.31
N CYS A 82 23.22 0.08 -4.21
CA CYS A 82 23.82 1.37 -4.46
C CYS A 82 23.94 1.55 -5.97
N PHE A 83 23.27 2.57 -6.51
CA PHE A 83 23.26 2.90 -7.93
C PHE A 83 23.78 4.31 -8.13
N ASP A 84 24.55 4.51 -9.18
CA ASP A 84 24.91 5.82 -9.68
C ASP A 84 23.67 6.51 -10.27
N GLU A 85 23.38 7.74 -9.84
CA GLU A 85 22.18 8.47 -10.20
C GLU A 85 22.12 8.85 -11.69
N THR A 86 23.29 9.02 -12.33
CA THR A 86 23.37 9.46 -13.72
C THR A 86 23.23 8.31 -14.71
N THR A 87 23.80 7.16 -14.37
CA THR A 87 23.88 5.99 -15.26
C THR A 87 22.87 4.91 -14.90
N GLY A 88 22.32 4.93 -13.69
CA GLY A 88 21.47 3.86 -13.15
C GLY A 88 22.19 2.53 -12.97
N ARG A 89 23.54 2.53 -12.97
CA ARG A 89 24.38 1.34 -12.81
C ARG A 89 24.90 1.21 -11.39
N GLY A 90 25.07 -0.01 -10.92
CA GLY A 90 25.44 -0.26 -9.53
C GLY A 90 25.39 -1.73 -9.17
N SER A 91 25.03 -2.03 -7.92
CA SER A 91 24.84 -3.40 -7.46
C SER A 91 23.91 -3.47 -6.25
N CYS A 92 23.25 -4.63 -6.09
CA CYS A 92 22.50 -4.99 -4.90
C CYS A 92 23.11 -6.19 -4.16
N GLN A 93 22.92 -6.26 -2.85
CA GLN A 93 23.36 -7.41 -2.05
C GLN A 93 22.57 -8.69 -2.37
N THR A 94 21.27 -8.54 -2.65
CA THR A 94 20.36 -9.63 -3.06
C THR A 94 19.40 -9.18 -4.16
N GLY A 95 18.97 -10.12 -4.99
CA GLY A 95 18.02 -9.89 -6.08
C GLY A 95 18.53 -9.03 -7.23
N ASP A 96 19.83 -8.73 -7.28
CA ASP A 96 20.44 -7.86 -8.31
C ASP A 96 20.05 -8.29 -9.73
N CYS A 97 19.87 -7.35 -10.65
CA CYS A 97 19.52 -7.64 -12.05
C CYS A 97 20.55 -7.04 -13.00
N ALA A 98 21.74 -7.64 -13.04
CA ALA A 98 22.89 -7.23 -13.84
C ALA A 98 23.43 -5.83 -13.52
N GLY A 99 23.33 -5.42 -12.25
CA GLY A 99 23.80 -4.12 -11.77
C GLY A 99 23.01 -2.94 -12.32
N LEU A 100 21.75 -3.15 -12.71
CA LEU A 100 20.88 -2.11 -13.26
C LEU A 100 19.80 -1.70 -12.27
N LEU A 101 19.55 -0.40 -12.14
CA LEU A 101 18.39 0.12 -11.41
C LEU A 101 17.09 -0.35 -12.08
N GLN A 102 17.01 -0.15 -13.40
CA GLN A 102 15.94 -0.64 -14.26
C GLN A 102 16.38 -1.96 -14.88
N CYS A 103 15.74 -3.07 -14.49
CA CYS A 103 16.22 -4.41 -14.86
C CYS A 103 16.14 -4.73 -16.35
N ARG A 104 15.36 -3.98 -17.16
CA ARG A 104 15.30 -4.09 -18.63
C ARG A 104 15.11 -5.53 -19.14
N GLY A 105 14.23 -6.29 -18.48
CA GLY A 105 13.94 -7.66 -18.85
C GLY A 105 14.88 -8.72 -18.23
N VAL A 106 15.88 -8.30 -17.45
CA VAL A 106 16.78 -9.21 -16.73
C VAL A 106 16.13 -9.64 -15.42
N GLY A 107 16.07 -10.96 -15.18
CA GLY A 107 15.58 -11.51 -13.91
C GLY A 107 16.56 -11.25 -12.76
N GLY A 108 16.03 -11.25 -11.53
CA GLY A 108 16.85 -11.13 -10.32
C GLY A 108 17.77 -12.32 -10.13
N VAL A 109 18.99 -12.05 -9.68
CA VAL A 109 19.98 -13.06 -9.28
C VAL A 109 19.57 -13.67 -7.93
N PRO A 110 19.33 -14.99 -7.85
CA PRO A 110 18.95 -15.64 -6.60
C PRO A 110 20.07 -15.62 -5.53
N PRO A 111 19.74 -15.69 -4.22
CA PRO A 111 18.42 -15.91 -3.67
C PRO A 111 17.53 -14.67 -3.71
N ALA A 112 16.28 -14.85 -4.16
CA ALA A 112 15.28 -13.81 -4.22
C ALA A 112 13.89 -14.41 -4.00
N THR A 113 13.14 -13.85 -3.04
CA THR A 113 11.72 -14.15 -2.87
C THR A 113 10.96 -13.59 -4.06
N LEU A 114 10.16 -14.42 -4.75
CA LEU A 114 9.39 -13.99 -5.91
C LEU A 114 7.90 -13.85 -5.56
N VAL A 115 7.26 -12.85 -6.15
CA VAL A 115 5.81 -12.80 -6.31
C VAL A 115 5.52 -13.05 -7.78
N GLU A 116 4.74 -14.08 -8.08
CA GLU A 116 4.42 -14.50 -9.44
C GLU A 116 2.91 -14.36 -9.66
N MET A 117 2.52 -13.87 -10.84
CA MET A 117 1.10 -13.68 -11.12
C MET A 117 0.77 -13.75 -12.61
N THR A 118 -0.43 -14.25 -12.88
CA THR A 118 -1.11 -14.21 -14.18
C THR A 118 -2.50 -13.63 -13.96
N LEU A 119 -2.70 -12.39 -14.38
CA LEU A 119 -3.88 -11.60 -14.08
C LEU A 119 -4.99 -11.81 -15.12
N GLY A 120 -5.47 -13.05 -15.20
CA GLY A 120 -6.45 -13.48 -16.20
C GLY A 120 -5.78 -13.98 -17.47
N THR A 121 -6.54 -14.65 -18.33
CA THR A 121 -6.09 -15.17 -19.63
C THR A 121 -7.15 -14.93 -20.70
N SER A 122 -6.87 -15.29 -21.95
CA SER A 122 -7.89 -15.27 -23.02
C SER A 122 -9.03 -16.26 -22.77
N LYS A 123 -8.82 -17.29 -21.94
CA LYS A 123 -9.79 -18.37 -21.69
C LYS A 123 -10.47 -18.29 -20.33
N SER A 124 -9.96 -17.47 -19.40
CA SER A 124 -10.47 -17.38 -18.04
C SER A 124 -10.19 -16.02 -17.42
N ALA A 125 -11.19 -15.46 -16.74
CA ALA A 125 -11.08 -14.23 -15.95
C ALA A 125 -10.47 -14.46 -14.56
N LEU A 126 -10.02 -15.68 -14.25
CA LEU A 126 -9.36 -16.00 -12.99
C LEU A 126 -7.93 -15.50 -13.01
N HIS A 127 -7.57 -14.74 -11.97
CA HIS A 127 -6.21 -14.39 -11.63
C HIS A 127 -5.58 -15.54 -10.85
N TYR A 128 -4.32 -15.81 -11.15
CA TYR A 128 -3.46 -16.74 -10.43
C TYR A 128 -2.28 -15.97 -9.88
N TYR A 129 -1.93 -16.20 -8.62
CA TYR A 129 -0.76 -15.57 -8.02
C TYR A 129 -0.24 -16.40 -6.86
N ASP A 130 1.05 -16.25 -6.59
CA ASP A 130 1.74 -16.92 -5.51
C ASP A 130 2.96 -16.14 -5.04
N VAL A 131 3.49 -16.57 -3.90
CA VAL A 131 4.82 -16.21 -3.42
C VAL A 131 5.67 -17.47 -3.54
N SER A 132 6.84 -17.35 -4.15
CA SER A 132 7.69 -18.48 -4.50
C SER A 132 9.08 -18.35 -3.89
N LEU A 133 9.51 -19.42 -3.21
CA LEU A 133 10.83 -19.60 -2.62
C LEU A 133 11.67 -20.60 -3.41
N VAL A 134 11.25 -20.94 -4.64
CA VAL A 134 12.00 -21.81 -5.55
C VAL A 134 13.40 -21.23 -5.82
N ASP A 135 13.46 -19.92 -5.97
CA ASP A 135 14.69 -19.13 -6.12
C ASP A 135 15.24 -18.65 -4.77
N GLY A 136 14.85 -19.28 -3.66
CA GLY A 136 15.30 -18.92 -2.32
C GLY A 136 14.55 -17.74 -1.72
N PHE A 137 15.12 -17.18 -0.66
CA PHE A 137 14.52 -16.12 0.15
C PHE A 137 15.52 -14.99 0.37
N ASN A 138 15.05 -13.76 0.32
CA ASN A 138 15.81 -12.60 0.80
C ASN A 138 14.95 -11.70 1.71
N VAL A 139 13.74 -11.37 1.28
CA VAL A 139 12.82 -10.47 2.01
C VAL A 139 11.47 -11.16 2.22
N PRO A 140 10.80 -10.96 3.37
CA PRO A 140 9.41 -11.37 3.54
C PRO A 140 8.48 -10.60 2.59
N VAL A 141 7.57 -11.32 1.91
CA VAL A 141 6.62 -10.72 0.95
C VAL A 141 5.26 -11.40 1.07
N SER A 142 4.20 -10.61 0.82
CA SER A 142 2.83 -11.09 0.69
C SER A 142 2.14 -10.43 -0.52
N MET A 143 1.29 -11.17 -1.20
CA MET A 143 0.39 -10.66 -2.25
C MET A 143 -1.05 -11.07 -1.93
N MET A 144 -1.95 -10.12 -2.14
CA MET A 144 -3.38 -10.36 -2.03
C MET A 144 -4.18 -9.41 -2.92
N PRO A 145 -5.39 -9.81 -3.33
CA PRO A 145 -6.25 -8.99 -4.18
C PRO A 145 -7.02 -7.96 -3.35
N VAL A 146 -7.15 -6.75 -3.90
CA VAL A 146 -7.93 -5.66 -3.30
C VAL A 146 -9.34 -5.66 -3.89
N GLY A 147 -10.36 -5.78 -3.04
CA GLY A 147 -11.77 -5.79 -3.46
C GLY A 147 -12.25 -7.09 -4.12
N GLY A 148 -11.51 -8.19 -3.94
CA GLY A 148 -11.82 -9.53 -4.47
C GLY A 148 -13.13 -10.14 -3.93
N GLY A 149 -13.64 -11.17 -4.61
CA GLY A 149 -14.81 -11.94 -4.17
C GLY A 149 -14.46 -13.13 -3.25
N ALA A 150 -15.47 -13.89 -2.83
CA ALA A 150 -15.27 -15.12 -2.06
C ALA A 150 -14.29 -16.09 -2.75
N GLY A 151 -13.32 -16.62 -2.01
CA GLY A 151 -12.29 -17.56 -2.49
C GLY A 151 -10.93 -16.95 -2.83
N CYS A 152 -10.78 -15.61 -2.76
CA CYS A 152 -9.51 -14.93 -2.95
C CYS A 152 -8.62 -15.03 -1.70
N GLY A 153 -7.51 -15.76 -1.76
CA GLY A 153 -6.61 -15.98 -0.62
C GLY A 153 -5.42 -15.01 -0.53
N VAL A 154 -4.53 -15.24 0.44
CA VAL A 154 -3.26 -14.51 0.58
C VAL A 154 -2.11 -15.44 0.23
N ALA A 155 -1.27 -15.06 -0.72
CA ALA A 155 0.01 -15.71 -1.00
C ALA A 155 1.11 -15.02 -0.18
N ALA A 156 1.89 -15.75 0.61
CA ALA A 156 2.79 -15.09 1.55
C ALA A 156 3.95 -15.96 2.05
N CYS A 157 5.07 -15.29 2.30
CA CYS A 157 6.15 -15.71 3.19
C CYS A 157 6.53 -14.51 4.05
N GLU A 158 5.88 -14.37 5.21
CA GLU A 158 5.97 -13.18 6.08
C GLU A 158 7.01 -13.30 7.19
N THR A 159 7.43 -14.54 7.48
CA THR A 159 8.46 -14.82 8.46
C THR A 159 9.84 -14.55 7.85
N ASN A 160 10.74 -13.95 8.63
CA ASN A 160 12.12 -13.76 8.20
C ASN A 160 12.89 -15.10 8.20
N LEU A 161 12.84 -15.81 7.07
CA LEU A 161 13.47 -17.12 6.89
C LEU A 161 15.00 -17.05 7.06
N ASN A 162 15.64 -15.89 6.87
CA ASN A 162 17.08 -15.72 7.10
C ASN A 162 17.50 -16.08 8.54
N VAL A 163 16.61 -15.93 9.53
CA VAL A 163 16.88 -16.28 10.94
C VAL A 163 16.99 -17.80 11.13
N CYS A 164 16.22 -18.57 10.38
CA CYS A 164 16.16 -20.04 10.48
C CYS A 164 16.87 -20.72 9.31
N CYS A 165 17.64 -19.97 8.51
CA CYS A 165 18.29 -20.50 7.33
C CYS A 165 19.38 -21.50 7.70
N PRO A 166 19.33 -22.76 7.20
CA PRO A 166 20.38 -23.74 7.44
C PRO A 166 21.73 -23.21 6.99
N SER A 167 22.78 -23.53 7.75
CA SER A 167 24.15 -23.02 7.49
C SER A 167 24.65 -23.29 6.07
N THR A 168 24.22 -24.39 5.45
CA THR A 168 24.56 -24.77 4.06
C THR A 168 23.85 -23.93 3.00
N LEU A 169 22.76 -23.24 3.36
CA LEU A 169 21.94 -22.42 2.46
C LEU A 169 22.14 -20.93 2.67
N VAL A 170 22.81 -20.53 3.75
CA VAL A 170 23.04 -19.13 4.11
C VAL A 170 23.82 -18.38 3.03
N LEU A 171 23.30 -17.23 2.61
CA LEU A 171 24.05 -16.22 1.88
C LEU A 171 24.49 -15.11 2.85
N LYS A 172 25.81 -14.93 2.99
CA LYS A 172 26.38 -13.79 3.73
C LYS A 172 26.93 -12.71 2.82
N ARG A 173 26.75 -11.46 3.23
CA ARG A 173 27.43 -10.26 2.70
C ARG A 173 27.88 -9.43 3.88
N GLN A 174 29.16 -9.05 3.90
CA GLN A 174 29.74 -8.23 4.99
C GLN A 174 29.44 -8.81 6.40
N GLY A 175 29.55 -10.14 6.54
CA GLY A 175 29.31 -10.85 7.81
C GLY A 175 27.83 -11.03 8.20
N LYS A 176 26.88 -10.37 7.53
CA LYS A 176 25.43 -10.48 7.80
C LYS A 176 24.78 -11.52 6.88
N VAL A 177 23.81 -12.28 7.41
CA VAL A 177 22.95 -13.15 6.60
C VAL A 177 21.95 -12.25 5.87
N VAL A 178 22.04 -12.23 4.54
CA VAL A 178 21.21 -11.36 3.68
C VAL A 178 20.21 -12.15 2.84
N GLY A 179 20.36 -13.47 2.77
CA GLY A 179 19.46 -14.35 2.04
C GLY A 179 19.66 -15.81 2.41
N CYS A 180 18.70 -16.63 2.01
CA CYS A 180 18.73 -18.07 2.13
C CYS A 180 18.51 -18.71 0.76
N LYS A 181 19.50 -19.46 0.28
CA LYS A 181 19.39 -20.21 -0.98
C LYS A 181 18.32 -21.29 -0.85
N SER A 182 17.62 -21.57 -1.93
CA SER A 182 16.87 -22.82 -2.04
C SER A 182 17.82 -24.02 -2.15
N ALA A 183 17.29 -25.23 -1.95
CA ALA A 183 18.06 -26.45 -2.12
C ALA A 183 18.59 -26.61 -3.56
N CYS A 184 17.80 -26.22 -4.57
CA CYS A 184 18.26 -26.22 -5.96
C CYS A 184 19.48 -25.33 -6.15
N LEU A 185 19.45 -24.10 -5.62
CA LEU A 185 20.56 -23.14 -5.78
C LEU A 185 21.83 -23.60 -5.07
N ALA A 186 21.70 -24.28 -3.92
CA ALA A 186 22.83 -24.77 -3.16
C ALA A 186 23.42 -26.07 -3.75
N ALA A 187 22.57 -27.02 -4.10
CA ALA A 187 23.00 -28.35 -4.53
C ALA A 187 23.18 -28.49 -6.05
N LYS A 188 22.42 -27.74 -6.86
CA LYS A 188 22.44 -27.76 -8.33
C LYS A 188 22.29 -29.15 -8.95
N THR A 189 21.54 -30.03 -8.31
CA THR A 189 21.26 -31.39 -8.82
C THR A 189 19.84 -31.48 -9.36
N ASP A 190 19.61 -32.34 -10.34
CA ASP A 190 18.30 -32.57 -10.95
C ASP A 190 17.18 -32.85 -9.93
N ARG A 191 17.48 -33.62 -8.88
CA ARG A 191 16.52 -33.94 -7.82
C ARG A 191 15.99 -32.71 -7.07
N TYR A 192 16.86 -31.74 -6.77
CA TYR A 192 16.48 -30.53 -6.03
C TYR A 192 15.92 -29.44 -6.95
N CYS A 193 16.32 -29.44 -8.22
CA CYS A 193 15.88 -28.47 -9.21
C CYS A 193 14.67 -28.94 -10.03
N CYS A 194 14.22 -30.19 -9.83
CA CYS A 194 13.16 -30.81 -10.58
C CYS A 194 13.39 -30.77 -12.10
N THR A 195 14.59 -31.15 -12.53
CA THR A 195 15.00 -31.21 -13.95
C THR A 195 15.29 -32.65 -14.39
N GLY A 196 15.47 -32.87 -15.70
CA GLY A 196 15.76 -34.20 -16.24
C GLY A 196 14.66 -35.22 -15.90
N GLU A 197 15.06 -36.35 -15.30
CA GLU A 197 14.12 -37.41 -14.86
C GLU A 197 13.16 -36.95 -13.74
N TYR A 198 13.49 -35.85 -13.05
CA TYR A 198 12.69 -35.23 -12.00
C TYR A 198 11.78 -34.11 -12.52
N ALA A 199 11.66 -33.90 -13.83
CA ALA A 199 10.88 -32.81 -14.43
C ALA A 199 9.34 -32.98 -14.37
N ASN A 200 8.83 -33.76 -13.43
CA ASN A 200 7.39 -33.89 -13.21
C ASN A 200 7.04 -34.08 -11.72
N PRO A 201 5.79 -33.76 -11.31
CA PRO A 201 5.37 -33.87 -9.91
C PRO A 201 5.40 -35.29 -9.33
N LYS A 202 5.39 -36.35 -10.17
CA LYS A 202 5.44 -37.73 -9.67
C LYS A 202 6.85 -38.14 -9.28
N SER A 203 7.88 -37.62 -9.97
CA SER A 203 9.28 -37.94 -9.70
C SER A 203 9.98 -36.88 -8.82
N CYS A 204 9.65 -35.59 -8.91
CA CYS A 204 10.18 -34.59 -7.98
C CYS A 204 9.39 -34.58 -6.68
N ARG A 205 9.97 -35.14 -5.61
CA ARG A 205 9.34 -35.21 -4.29
C ARG A 205 9.86 -34.12 -3.36
N PRO A 206 9.05 -33.68 -2.38
CA PRO A 206 9.51 -32.81 -1.32
C PRO A 206 10.78 -33.35 -0.63
N THR A 207 11.64 -32.44 -0.20
CA THR A 207 12.89 -32.72 0.50
C THR A 207 12.86 -32.11 1.89
N VAL A 208 13.83 -32.45 2.74
CA VAL A 208 13.94 -31.86 4.08
C VAL A 208 13.99 -30.32 4.00
N PHE A 209 14.65 -29.76 2.98
CA PHE A 209 14.73 -28.31 2.79
C PHE A 209 13.41 -27.69 2.35
N SER A 210 12.67 -28.33 1.42
CA SER A 210 11.36 -27.80 1.02
C SER A 210 10.35 -27.91 2.17
N HIS A 211 10.39 -28.98 2.97
CA HIS A 211 9.59 -29.08 4.19
C HIS A 211 9.91 -27.98 5.20
N LEU A 212 11.19 -27.64 5.39
CA LEU A 212 11.59 -26.52 6.25
C LEU A 212 11.00 -25.20 5.74
N PHE A 213 11.16 -24.91 4.45
CA PHE A 213 10.65 -23.68 3.85
C PHE A 213 9.13 -23.62 3.94
N LYS A 214 8.44 -24.75 3.73
CA LYS A 214 6.98 -24.86 3.86
C LYS A 214 6.50 -24.69 5.29
N ALA A 215 7.23 -25.22 6.27
CA ALA A 215 6.89 -25.06 7.68
C ALA A 215 7.00 -23.59 8.13
N ILE A 216 7.98 -22.85 7.60
CA ILE A 216 8.18 -21.42 7.89
C ILE A 216 7.18 -20.54 7.11
N CYS A 217 6.93 -20.89 5.85
CA CYS A 217 6.10 -20.13 4.92
C CYS A 217 5.06 -21.04 4.23
N PRO A 218 4.00 -21.45 4.95
CA PRO A 218 3.02 -22.42 4.46
C PRO A 218 2.17 -21.90 3.29
N LYS A 219 2.10 -20.57 3.11
CA LYS A 219 1.35 -19.91 2.05
C LYS A 219 2.21 -19.58 0.81
N ALA A 220 3.42 -20.13 0.73
CA ALA A 220 4.34 -19.96 -0.39
C ALA A 220 4.66 -21.30 -1.05
N TYR A 221 5.14 -21.25 -2.30
CA TYR A 221 5.81 -22.37 -2.95
C TYR A 221 7.20 -22.58 -2.33
N SER A 222 7.47 -23.79 -1.87
CA SER A 222 8.75 -24.18 -1.27
C SER A 222 9.72 -24.84 -2.27
N PHE A 223 9.19 -25.37 -3.38
CA PHE A 223 9.94 -25.95 -4.50
C PHE A 223 9.07 -26.02 -5.76
N ALA A 224 9.65 -26.41 -6.91
CA ALA A 224 9.02 -26.25 -8.23
C ALA A 224 7.69 -27.00 -8.42
N PHE A 225 7.50 -28.14 -7.74
CA PHE A 225 6.28 -28.95 -7.82
C PHE A 225 5.60 -29.08 -6.45
N ASP A 226 5.65 -28.00 -5.64
CA ASP A 226 4.92 -27.95 -4.37
C ASP A 226 3.41 -28.16 -4.59
N ASP A 227 2.72 -28.51 -3.50
CA ASP A 227 1.28 -28.63 -3.54
C ASP A 227 0.59 -27.29 -3.87
N ALA A 228 -0.67 -27.37 -4.30
CA ALA A 228 -1.44 -26.21 -4.72
C ALA A 228 -1.75 -25.21 -3.60
N SER A 229 -1.33 -25.45 -2.35
CA SER A 229 -1.60 -24.50 -1.25
C SER A 229 -0.88 -23.16 -1.42
N GLY A 230 0.23 -23.12 -2.17
CA GLY A 230 0.95 -21.89 -2.50
C GLY A 230 0.25 -21.03 -3.56
N LEU A 231 -0.48 -21.66 -4.49
CA LEU A 231 -1.19 -20.98 -5.56
C LEU A 231 -2.51 -20.42 -5.06
N LYS A 232 -2.74 -19.14 -5.30
CA LYS A 232 -4.02 -18.49 -5.06
C LYS A 232 -4.72 -18.20 -6.36
N THR A 233 -6.02 -18.41 -6.35
CA THR A 233 -6.91 -18.10 -7.46
C THR A 233 -7.91 -17.06 -7.00
N CYS A 234 -8.13 -16.02 -7.79
CA CYS A 234 -9.10 -14.98 -7.47
C CYS A 234 -9.85 -14.58 -8.74
N LYS A 235 -11.17 -14.44 -8.66
CA LYS A 235 -11.95 -13.92 -9.77
C LYS A 235 -11.83 -12.39 -9.79
N ALA A 236 -11.42 -11.85 -10.93
CA ALA A 236 -11.27 -10.42 -11.14
C ALA A 236 -12.56 -9.65 -10.78
N SER A 237 -12.51 -8.81 -9.76
CA SER A 237 -13.37 -7.65 -9.61
C SER A 237 -12.49 -6.43 -9.88
N ARG A 238 -12.91 -5.53 -10.77
CA ARG A 238 -12.19 -4.29 -11.14
C ARG A 238 -11.94 -3.42 -9.89
N GLY A 239 -10.84 -3.66 -9.17
CA GLY A 239 -10.71 -3.45 -7.73
C GLY A 239 -10.53 -2.00 -7.28
N SER A 240 -9.44 -1.32 -7.63
CA SER A 240 -9.12 -0.03 -6.98
C SER A 240 -9.76 1.20 -7.64
N THR A 241 -9.97 1.23 -8.96
CA THR A 241 -10.76 2.31 -9.59
C THR A 241 -12.23 2.28 -9.13
N ARG A 242 -12.83 1.10 -8.87
CA ARG A 242 -14.18 1.05 -8.28
C ARG A 242 -14.17 1.46 -6.81
N VAL A 243 -13.18 1.07 -6.02
CA VAL A 243 -13.08 1.50 -4.61
C VAL A 243 -12.93 3.02 -4.54
N LEU A 244 -12.00 3.60 -5.30
CA LEU A 244 -11.86 5.06 -5.42
C LEU A 244 -13.15 5.71 -5.90
N ASN A 245 -13.74 5.26 -7.01
CA ASN A 245 -14.96 5.88 -7.55
C ASN A 245 -16.18 5.74 -6.61
N ARG A 246 -16.32 4.62 -5.89
CA ARG A 246 -17.37 4.43 -4.89
C ARG A 246 -17.12 5.32 -3.67
N ASN A 247 -15.88 5.38 -3.21
CA ASN A 247 -15.48 6.23 -2.08
C ASN A 247 -15.62 7.72 -2.41
N THR A 248 -15.38 8.13 -3.66
CA THR A 248 -15.66 9.50 -4.12
C THR A 248 -17.12 9.86 -3.94
N LYS A 249 -18.04 9.02 -4.46
CA LYS A 249 -19.48 9.28 -4.34
C LYS A 249 -19.94 9.32 -2.89
N LEU A 250 -19.45 8.37 -2.08
CA LEU A 250 -19.75 8.31 -0.66
C LEU A 250 -19.22 9.55 0.09
N ALA A 251 -17.99 9.97 -0.20
CA ALA A 251 -17.41 11.17 0.39
C ALA A 251 -18.18 12.45 0.02
N GLU A 252 -18.62 12.57 -1.24
CA GLU A 252 -19.45 13.69 -1.69
C GLU A 252 -20.79 13.75 -0.94
N GLU A 253 -21.47 12.62 -0.76
CA GLU A 253 -22.71 12.55 0.02
C GLU A 253 -22.48 12.88 1.50
N ILE A 254 -21.40 12.38 2.09
CA ILE A 254 -21.02 12.71 3.48
C ILE A 254 -20.74 14.20 3.62
N PHE A 255 -19.97 14.80 2.71
CA PHE A 255 -19.68 16.23 2.73
C PHE A 255 -20.94 17.08 2.58
N ALA A 256 -21.91 16.65 1.76
CA ALA A 256 -23.19 17.32 1.66
C ALA A 256 -23.92 17.38 3.00
N ASN A 257 -24.01 16.25 3.71
CA ASN A 257 -24.69 16.16 4.99
C ASN A 257 -23.96 16.91 6.11
N LEU A 258 -22.63 16.81 6.15
CA LEU A 258 -21.82 17.54 7.14
C LEU A 258 -21.89 19.05 6.92
N SER A 259 -21.91 19.50 5.67
CA SER A 259 -22.06 20.93 5.32
C SER A 259 -23.40 21.47 5.81
N LEU A 260 -24.50 20.76 5.53
CA LEU A 260 -25.82 21.15 6.02
C LEU A 260 -25.90 21.19 7.55
N SER A 261 -25.26 20.23 8.22
CA SER A 261 -25.19 20.18 9.68
C SER A 261 -24.31 21.29 10.29
N MET A 262 -23.38 21.86 9.51
CA MET A 262 -22.63 23.07 9.86
C MET A 262 -23.40 24.37 9.57
N GLY A 263 -24.64 24.28 9.08
CA GLY A 263 -25.47 25.44 8.74
C GLY A 263 -25.04 26.16 7.46
N VAL A 264 -24.27 25.49 6.59
CA VAL A 264 -23.84 26.01 5.28
C VAL A 264 -24.48 25.22 4.15
N ASP A 265 -24.38 25.71 2.91
CA ASP A 265 -24.91 24.99 1.76
C ASP A 265 -24.20 23.65 1.56
N LYS A 266 -24.92 22.67 0.99
CA LYS A 266 -24.44 21.29 0.81
C LYS A 266 -23.09 21.16 0.09
N ASP A 267 -22.69 22.14 -0.72
CA ASP A 267 -21.47 22.06 -1.52
C ASP A 267 -20.29 22.79 -0.83
N ALA A 268 -20.50 23.37 0.35
CA ALA A 268 -19.50 24.18 1.06
C ALA A 268 -18.22 23.40 1.38
N LEU A 269 -18.31 22.25 2.08
CA LEU A 269 -17.12 21.45 2.40
C LEU A 269 -16.38 21.00 1.14
N LYS A 270 -17.11 20.65 0.06
CA LYS A 270 -16.51 20.28 -1.21
C LYS A 270 -15.71 21.44 -1.81
N ARG A 271 -16.24 22.68 -1.77
CA ARG A 271 -15.52 23.88 -2.25
C ARG A 271 -14.30 24.22 -1.41
N LEU A 272 -14.34 23.98 -0.09
CA LEU A 272 -13.19 24.21 0.79
C LEU A 272 -11.97 23.34 0.44
N HIS A 273 -12.16 22.20 -0.24
CA HIS A 273 -11.05 21.35 -0.68
C HIS A 273 -10.26 21.92 -1.87
N GLY A 274 -10.68 23.05 -2.45
CA GLY A 274 -10.04 23.65 -3.62
C GLY A 274 -10.62 23.13 -4.94
N LYS A 275 -9.80 23.15 -6.01
CA LYS A 275 -10.26 22.83 -7.37
C LYS A 275 -10.62 21.35 -7.55
N ILE A 276 -9.89 20.46 -6.86
CA ILE A 276 -10.05 19.01 -6.96
C ILE A 276 -9.97 18.43 -5.56
N VAL A 277 -10.98 17.66 -5.18
CA VAL A 277 -10.92 16.84 -3.95
C VAL A 277 -9.91 15.71 -4.18
N LYS A 278 -8.80 15.73 -3.45
CA LYS A 278 -7.75 14.72 -3.57
C LYS A 278 -8.09 13.52 -2.69
N GLN A 279 -7.71 12.32 -3.14
CA GLN A 279 -7.78 11.11 -2.35
C GLN A 279 -6.40 10.44 -2.29
N ALA A 280 -6.04 9.96 -1.11
CA ALA A 280 -4.89 9.11 -0.90
C ALA A 280 -5.35 7.78 -0.30
N ILE A 281 -4.88 6.66 -0.84
CA ILE A 281 -5.14 5.35 -0.27
C ILE A 281 -3.91 4.87 0.48
N ARG A 282 -4.08 4.33 1.67
CA ARG A 282 -3.05 3.58 2.40
C ARG A 282 -3.55 2.20 2.74
N MET A 283 -2.75 1.20 2.41
CA MET A 283 -3.01 -0.18 2.78
C MET A 283 -2.03 -0.60 3.86
N LYS A 284 -2.55 -1.22 4.92
CA LYS A 284 -1.73 -1.74 6.01
C LYS A 284 -2.03 -3.22 6.18
N TYR A 285 -0.97 -4.02 6.16
CA TYR A 285 -1.00 -5.41 6.58
C TYR A 285 -0.48 -5.50 8.01
N TYR A 286 -1.22 -6.24 8.84
CA TYR A 286 -0.91 -6.46 10.25
C TYR A 286 -0.73 -7.96 10.45
N PRO A 287 0.52 -8.46 10.54
CA PRO A 287 0.75 -9.88 10.76
C PRO A 287 0.19 -10.33 12.11
N ALA A 288 -0.12 -11.62 12.24
CA ALA A 288 -0.38 -12.22 13.54
C ALA A 288 0.88 -12.11 14.41
N CYS A 289 0.71 -11.77 15.68
CA CYS A 289 1.76 -11.58 16.65
C CYS A 289 1.44 -12.39 17.90
N SER A 290 2.37 -13.22 18.36
CA SER A 290 2.20 -14.01 19.59
C SER A 290 2.09 -13.17 20.86
N ARG A 291 2.52 -11.90 20.82
CA ARG A 291 2.48 -10.93 21.91
C ARG A 291 1.93 -9.58 21.44
N PRO A 292 0.65 -9.50 21.04
CA PRO A 292 0.06 -8.26 20.55
C PRO A 292 -0.08 -7.21 21.66
N ASP A 293 0.07 -7.60 22.92
CA ASP A 293 0.17 -6.73 24.09
C ASP A 293 1.43 -5.86 24.10
N LEU A 294 2.50 -6.29 23.40
CA LEU A 294 3.80 -5.61 23.40
C LEU A 294 4.08 -4.81 22.12
N VAL A 295 3.22 -4.89 21.10
CA VAL A 295 3.44 -4.23 19.81
C VAL A 295 2.17 -3.56 19.29
N LEU A 296 2.36 -2.44 18.59
CA LEU A 296 1.29 -1.78 17.85
C LEU A 296 1.46 -2.02 16.35
N GLY A 297 0.34 -2.19 15.66
CA GLY A 297 0.31 -2.18 14.20
C GLY A 297 0.50 -0.77 13.64
N VAL A 298 -0.20 0.21 14.22
CA VAL A 298 0.02 1.65 13.99
C VAL A 298 -0.12 2.36 15.34
N SER A 299 0.84 3.22 15.65
CA SER A 299 0.85 4.04 16.86
C SER A 299 -0.41 4.93 16.98
N PRO A 300 -0.78 5.36 18.20
CA PRO A 300 -1.86 6.32 18.40
C PRO A 300 -1.67 7.59 17.56
N HIS A 301 -2.71 8.01 16.85
CA HIS A 301 -2.72 9.23 16.03
C HIS A 301 -4.14 9.74 15.77
N SER A 302 -4.26 10.99 15.32
CA SER A 302 -5.40 11.47 14.52
C SER A 302 -5.04 11.53 13.04
N ASP A 303 -6.04 11.53 12.16
CA ASP A 303 -5.84 11.63 10.71
C ASP A 303 -5.78 13.08 10.27
N THR A 304 -4.74 13.46 9.52
CA THR A 304 -4.59 14.82 8.97
C THR A 304 -5.55 15.13 7.83
N SER A 305 -6.41 14.18 7.43
CA SER A 305 -7.38 14.36 6.34
C SER A 305 -8.63 15.08 6.80
N THR A 306 -9.56 15.36 5.88
CA THR A 306 -10.92 15.79 6.22
C THR A 306 -11.71 14.64 6.82
N ILE A 307 -11.75 13.51 6.11
CA ILE A 307 -12.37 12.27 6.54
C ILE A 307 -11.54 11.09 6.05
N THR A 308 -11.62 9.97 6.78
CA THR A 308 -11.02 8.69 6.38
C THR A 308 -12.13 7.65 6.21
N LEU A 309 -12.19 7.04 5.03
CA LEU A 309 -13.05 5.88 4.76
C LEU A 309 -12.19 4.63 4.87
N LEU A 310 -12.43 3.84 5.91
CA LEU A 310 -11.65 2.68 6.27
C LEU A 310 -12.45 1.40 6.00
N LEU A 311 -11.95 0.63 5.04
CA LEU A 311 -12.35 -0.75 4.84
C LEU A 311 -11.49 -1.63 5.75
N GLN A 312 -12.15 -2.33 6.68
CA GLN A 312 -11.52 -3.25 7.61
C GLN A 312 -11.70 -4.69 7.12
N ASP A 313 -10.92 -5.60 7.70
CA ASP A 313 -11.18 -7.04 7.61
C ASP A 313 -12.51 -7.36 8.34
N ASP A 314 -13.39 -8.13 7.71
CA ASP A 314 -14.74 -8.40 8.24
C ASP A 314 -14.74 -9.26 9.51
N ASP A 315 -13.69 -10.05 9.73
CA ASP A 315 -13.64 -11.03 10.82
C ASP A 315 -12.67 -10.65 11.93
N ILE A 316 -11.82 -9.64 11.70
CA ILE A 316 -10.73 -9.29 12.61
C ILE A 316 -10.84 -7.87 13.14
N THR A 317 -11.19 -7.77 14.42
CA THR A 317 -11.13 -6.51 15.16
C THR A 317 -9.69 -6.09 15.41
N GLY A 318 -9.28 -4.94 14.90
CA GLY A 318 -7.97 -4.38 15.27
C GLY A 318 -7.83 -2.86 15.17
N LEU A 319 -8.87 -2.13 14.78
CA LEU A 319 -8.94 -0.69 15.04
C LEU A 319 -9.39 -0.47 16.49
N GLN A 320 -8.72 0.42 17.19
CA GLN A 320 -9.16 0.96 18.48
C GLN A 320 -9.22 2.47 18.40
N ILE A 321 -10.29 3.06 18.94
CA ILE A 321 -10.45 4.50 19.09
C ILE A 321 -10.32 4.88 20.56
N ARG A 322 -9.82 6.08 20.83
CA ARG A 322 -9.83 6.66 22.17
C ARG A 322 -11.22 7.18 22.46
N HIS A 323 -11.81 6.73 23.56
CA HIS A 323 -13.06 7.30 24.05
C HIS A 323 -12.97 7.44 25.57
N ARG A 324 -13.09 8.68 26.05
CA ARG A 324 -12.76 9.06 27.44
C ARG A 324 -11.31 8.65 27.75
N GLU A 325 -11.06 8.01 28.89
CA GLU A 325 -9.71 7.56 29.28
C GLU A 325 -9.31 6.18 28.69
N GLY A 326 -10.22 5.52 27.95
CA GLY A 326 -10.04 4.14 27.50
C GLY A 326 -9.86 3.98 25.98
N TRP A 327 -9.32 2.82 25.59
CA TRP A 327 -9.31 2.35 24.21
C TRP A 327 -10.52 1.46 23.95
N VAL A 328 -11.33 1.82 22.95
CA VAL A 328 -12.54 1.08 22.57
C VAL A 328 -12.31 0.39 21.22
N PRO A 329 -12.52 -0.93 21.11
CA PRO A 329 -12.40 -1.63 19.84
C PRO A 329 -13.55 -1.25 18.89
N VAL A 330 -13.22 -0.99 17.63
CA VAL A 330 -14.20 -0.85 16.55
C VAL A 330 -14.36 -2.23 15.91
N LYS A 331 -15.46 -2.91 16.26
CA LYS A 331 -15.76 -4.24 15.71
C LYS A 331 -16.19 -4.11 14.26
N PRO A 332 -15.63 -4.91 13.33
CA PRO A 332 -16.11 -4.95 11.96
C PRO A 332 -17.60 -5.30 11.89
N ILE A 333 -18.31 -4.60 11.00
CA ILE A 333 -19.70 -4.90 10.67
C ILE A 333 -19.69 -5.33 9.20
N PRO A 334 -20.17 -6.54 8.86
CA PRO A 334 -20.16 -7.00 7.49
C PRO A 334 -20.86 -6.01 6.54
N ASN A 335 -20.23 -5.74 5.40
CA ASN A 335 -20.69 -4.78 4.39
C ASN A 335 -20.75 -3.31 4.86
N ALA A 336 -20.07 -2.95 5.95
CA ALA A 336 -19.96 -1.56 6.41
C ALA A 336 -18.56 -0.98 6.16
N ILE A 337 -18.49 0.35 6.05
CA ILE A 337 -17.23 1.11 6.07
C ILE A 337 -17.17 1.89 7.38
N VAL A 338 -15.98 1.92 7.99
CA VAL A 338 -15.72 2.81 9.13
C VAL A 338 -15.33 4.18 8.60
N MET A 339 -16.00 5.22 9.09
CA MET A 339 -15.67 6.61 8.76
C MET A 339 -15.06 7.29 9.98
N ASN A 340 -13.83 7.78 9.85
CA ASN A 340 -13.22 8.65 10.87
C ASN A 340 -13.31 10.12 10.44
N ILE A 341 -13.58 10.99 11.42
CA ILE A 341 -13.39 12.44 11.32
C ILE A 341 -11.90 12.73 11.47
N GLY A 342 -11.37 13.55 10.56
CA GLY A 342 -9.97 13.99 10.59
C GLY A 342 -9.80 15.44 11.04
N ASP A 343 -8.55 15.84 11.18
CA ASP A 343 -8.14 17.10 11.80
C ASP A 343 -8.58 18.33 10.99
N VAL A 344 -8.69 18.20 9.67
CA VAL A 344 -9.07 19.30 8.77
C VAL A 344 -10.50 19.77 9.04
N ILE A 345 -11.46 18.85 9.17
CA ILE A 345 -12.84 19.24 9.46
C ILE A 345 -13.03 19.63 10.93
N GLU A 346 -12.20 19.14 11.85
CA GLU A 346 -12.15 19.65 13.22
C GLU A 346 -11.77 21.14 13.24
N GLY A 347 -10.76 21.52 12.47
CA GLY A 347 -10.39 22.93 12.26
C GLY A 347 -11.52 23.75 11.62
N TRP A 348 -12.05 23.32 10.47
CA TRP A 348 -13.12 24.03 9.77
C TRP A 348 -14.40 24.19 10.59
N SER A 349 -14.75 23.18 11.38
CA SER A 349 -15.95 23.20 12.21
C SER A 349 -15.74 23.85 13.58
N ASN A 350 -14.57 24.45 13.82
CA ASN A 350 -14.21 25.05 15.10
C ASN A 350 -14.39 24.07 16.28
N GLY A 351 -14.08 22.78 16.08
CA GLY A 351 -14.17 21.73 17.10
C GLY A 351 -15.54 21.10 17.32
N VAL A 352 -16.54 21.42 16.48
CA VAL A 352 -17.85 20.73 16.52
C VAL A 352 -17.70 19.26 16.14
N TYR A 353 -17.00 18.98 15.03
CA TYR A 353 -16.60 17.62 14.67
C TYR A 353 -15.21 17.36 15.21
N LYS A 354 -15.10 16.53 16.24
CA LYS A 354 -13.81 16.22 16.85
C LYS A 354 -13.16 15.05 16.12
N SER A 355 -11.94 15.22 15.66
CA SER A 355 -11.14 14.13 15.12
C SER A 355 -10.82 13.12 16.23
N ILE A 356 -10.76 11.86 15.83
CA ILE A 356 -10.64 10.74 16.76
C ILE A 356 -9.19 10.28 16.86
N GLU A 357 -8.64 10.25 18.08
CA GLU A 357 -7.40 9.55 18.35
C GLU A 357 -7.66 8.05 18.19
N HIS A 358 -6.87 7.37 17.36
CA HIS A 358 -7.06 5.96 17.08
C HIS A 358 -5.72 5.27 16.86
N ARG A 359 -5.72 3.95 17.01
CA ARG A 359 -4.55 3.09 16.81
C ARG A 359 -4.94 1.78 16.17
N ALA A 360 -3.97 1.12 15.55
CA ALA A 360 -4.14 -0.22 15.02
C ALA A 360 -3.37 -1.22 15.89
N VAL A 361 -4.05 -2.26 16.34
CA VAL A 361 -3.45 -3.39 17.05
C VAL A 361 -3.35 -4.61 16.14
N THR A 362 -2.42 -5.50 16.49
CA THR A 362 -2.29 -6.84 15.90
C THR A 362 -3.08 -7.83 16.76
N ASN A 363 -3.23 -9.07 16.31
CA ASN A 363 -3.84 -10.15 17.09
C ASN A 363 -2.91 -11.36 17.17
N VAL A 364 -3.29 -12.36 17.98
CA VAL A 364 -2.55 -13.62 18.12
C VAL A 364 -2.79 -14.62 17.00
N THR A 365 -3.98 -14.65 16.42
CA THR A 365 -4.49 -15.80 15.67
C THR A 365 -4.45 -15.63 14.16
N ALA A 366 -4.64 -14.41 13.65
CA ALA A 366 -4.85 -14.18 12.22
C ALA A 366 -4.37 -12.80 11.80
N ALA A 367 -3.49 -12.74 10.81
CA ALA A 367 -3.15 -11.46 10.23
C ALA A 367 -4.37 -10.78 9.61
N ARG A 368 -4.38 -9.45 9.60
CA ARG A 368 -5.48 -8.64 9.05
C ARG A 368 -4.97 -7.55 8.14
N MET A 369 -5.85 -7.02 7.32
CA MET A 369 -5.60 -5.86 6.48
C MET A 369 -6.50 -4.69 6.84
N SER A 370 -6.12 -3.51 6.41
CA SER A 370 -7.04 -2.39 6.28
C SER A 370 -6.68 -1.52 5.08
N ILE A 371 -7.70 -0.97 4.43
CA ILE A 371 -7.54 -0.01 3.34
C ILE A 371 -8.19 1.30 3.81
N ALA A 372 -7.36 2.31 4.03
CA ALA A 372 -7.79 3.65 4.38
C ALA A 372 -7.79 4.54 3.13
N THR A 373 -8.92 5.15 2.80
CA THR A 373 -9.02 6.23 1.81
C THR A 373 -9.14 7.55 2.56
N PHE A 374 -8.09 8.36 2.52
CA PHE A 374 -8.05 9.71 3.06
C PHE A 374 -8.58 10.68 2.02
N VAL A 375 -9.59 11.48 2.40
CA VAL A 375 -10.08 12.59 1.57
C VAL A 375 -9.43 13.87 2.08
N ILE A 376 -8.61 14.50 1.24
CA ILE A 376 -7.73 15.60 1.65
C ILE A 376 -7.95 16.84 0.77
N PRO A 377 -7.81 18.05 1.34
CA PRO A 377 -7.88 19.29 0.56
C PRO A 377 -6.63 19.47 -0.32
N ASP A 378 -6.68 20.45 -1.23
CA ASP A 378 -5.50 20.93 -1.94
C ASP A 378 -4.45 21.52 -0.99
N ASP A 379 -3.19 21.53 -1.40
CA ASP A 379 -2.02 21.80 -0.57
C ASP A 379 -2.02 23.25 -0.06
N GLU A 380 -2.52 24.17 -0.89
CA GLU A 380 -2.59 25.60 -0.62
C GLU A 380 -3.87 26.03 0.12
N VAL A 381 -4.78 25.11 0.44
CA VAL A 381 -6.00 25.42 1.19
C VAL A 381 -5.66 25.80 2.63
N GLU A 382 -6.35 26.81 3.15
CA GLU A 382 -6.23 27.23 4.54
C GLU A 382 -7.15 26.41 5.46
N LEU A 383 -6.56 25.87 6.53
CA LEU A 383 -7.25 25.20 7.63
C LEU A 383 -7.57 26.24 8.70
N GLY A 384 -8.82 26.32 9.12
CA GLY A 384 -9.26 27.20 10.21
C GLY A 384 -10.79 27.31 10.24
N PRO A 385 -11.40 27.84 11.32
CA PRO A 385 -12.85 27.91 11.46
C PRO A 385 -13.50 28.62 10.27
N VAL A 386 -14.49 27.99 9.64
CA VAL A 386 -15.32 28.69 8.65
C VAL A 386 -16.16 29.77 9.36
N GLU A 387 -16.47 30.86 8.66
CA GLU A 387 -17.11 32.04 9.27
C GLU A 387 -18.41 31.71 10.03
N THR A 388 -19.21 30.77 9.53
CA THR A 388 -20.47 30.37 10.19
C THR A 388 -20.26 29.53 11.46
N MET A 389 -19.04 29.07 11.73
CA MET A 389 -18.72 28.17 12.83
C MET A 389 -17.95 28.85 13.96
N ALA A 390 -17.67 30.15 13.84
CA ALA A 390 -17.09 30.93 14.90
C ALA A 390 -17.65 32.36 14.90
N ASP A 391 -18.01 32.85 16.08
CA ASP A 391 -18.38 34.25 16.30
C ASP A 391 -17.86 34.69 17.67
N ASP A 392 -17.50 35.96 17.78
CA ASP A 392 -16.79 36.48 18.97
C ASP A 392 -17.64 36.48 20.25
N TYR A 393 -18.95 36.24 20.14
CA TYR A 393 -19.89 36.34 21.26
C TYR A 393 -20.32 34.99 21.83
N ASN A 394 -20.63 34.02 20.96
CA ASN A 394 -21.21 32.73 21.33
C ASN A 394 -20.25 31.55 21.07
N ARG A 395 -19.33 31.68 20.11
CA ARG A 395 -18.41 30.60 19.74
C ARG A 395 -17.05 31.15 19.28
N PRO A 396 -16.16 31.56 20.21
CA PRO A 396 -14.87 32.12 19.85
C PRO A 396 -14.04 31.15 19.01
N LYS A 397 -13.11 31.69 18.21
CA LYS A 397 -12.20 30.89 17.38
C LYS A 397 -11.25 30.10 18.28
N MET A 398 -11.36 28.76 18.21
CA MET A 398 -10.49 27.84 18.94
C MET A 398 -9.29 27.38 18.10
N TYR A 399 -9.36 27.57 16.79
CA TYR A 399 -8.34 27.15 15.84
C TYR A 399 -7.86 28.33 14.99
N LYS A 400 -6.56 28.34 14.68
CA LYS A 400 -5.90 29.36 13.85
C LYS A 400 -5.79 28.91 12.40
N ALA A 401 -5.69 29.90 11.52
CA ALA A 401 -5.44 29.73 10.09
C ALA A 401 -4.03 29.17 9.82
N ILE A 402 -3.92 28.07 9.07
CA ILE A 402 -2.64 27.53 8.56
C ILE A 402 -2.85 26.85 7.21
N LYS A 403 -1.89 26.94 6.29
CA LYS A 403 -1.96 26.17 5.04
C LYS A 403 -1.87 24.66 5.29
N TYR A 404 -2.65 23.89 4.54
CA TYR A 404 -2.68 22.43 4.65
C TYR A 404 -1.30 21.80 4.42
N VAL A 405 -0.53 22.29 3.44
CA VAL A 405 0.84 21.81 3.17
C VAL A 405 1.78 21.99 4.36
N ASP A 406 1.65 23.09 5.11
CA ASP A 406 2.50 23.36 6.27
C ASP A 406 2.11 22.46 7.45
N TYR A 407 0.81 22.26 7.64
CA TYR A 407 0.28 21.31 8.62
C TYR A 407 0.74 19.86 8.32
N LEU A 408 0.65 19.43 7.06
CA LEU A 408 1.14 18.12 6.62
C LEU A 408 2.64 17.97 6.83
N ARG A 409 3.45 18.97 6.41
CA ARG A 409 4.91 18.93 6.56
C ARG A 409 5.31 18.83 8.03
N HIS A 410 4.64 19.59 8.90
CA HIS A 410 4.85 19.48 10.34
C HIS A 410 4.52 18.07 10.85
N THR A 411 3.37 17.52 10.48
CA THR A 411 2.95 16.18 10.91
C THR A 411 3.93 15.10 10.47
N LEU A 412 4.36 15.13 9.20
CA LEU A 412 5.30 14.16 8.64
C LEU A 412 6.71 14.24 9.26
N SER A 413 7.09 15.39 9.83
CA SER A 413 8.36 15.57 10.54
C SER A 413 8.35 15.03 11.98
N LYS A 414 7.18 14.65 12.50
CA LYS A 414 6.97 14.19 13.87
C LYS A 414 6.63 12.71 13.91
N LYS A 415 6.85 12.09 15.08
CA LYS A 415 6.32 10.76 15.35
C LYS A 415 4.82 10.83 15.57
N MET A 416 4.14 9.74 15.24
CA MET A 416 2.72 9.56 15.56
C MET A 416 2.56 9.44 17.08
N ASP A 417 1.98 10.46 17.70
CA ASP A 417 1.82 10.57 19.15
C ASP A 417 0.45 11.19 19.50
N GLY A 418 -0.58 10.36 19.39
CA GLY A 418 -1.96 10.74 19.70
C GLY A 418 -2.43 11.95 18.88
N LYS A 419 -2.99 12.95 19.56
CA LYS A 419 -3.44 14.21 18.94
C LYS A 419 -2.42 15.35 19.03
N ALA A 420 -1.17 15.09 19.38
CA ALA A 420 -0.18 16.13 19.63
C ALA A 420 -0.04 17.14 18.48
N THR A 421 -0.21 16.70 17.23
CA THR A 421 -0.13 17.58 16.06
C THR A 421 -1.32 18.54 15.93
N THR A 422 -2.49 18.20 16.49
CA THR A 422 -3.66 19.10 16.47
C THR A 422 -3.47 20.33 17.35
N GLU A 423 -2.55 20.31 18.32
CA GLU A 423 -2.20 21.50 19.12
C GLU A 423 -1.64 22.63 18.25
N LEU A 424 -0.99 22.31 17.12
CA LEU A 424 -0.54 23.33 16.17
C LEU A 424 -1.70 24.14 15.59
N LEU A 425 -2.88 23.53 15.46
CA LEU A 425 -4.07 24.21 14.93
C LEU A 425 -4.76 25.08 15.97
N LYS A 426 -4.53 24.87 17.27
CA LYS A 426 -5.24 25.62 18.31
C LYS A 426 -4.67 27.03 18.49
N VAL A 427 -5.53 27.95 18.91
CA VAL A 427 -5.14 29.29 19.35
C VAL A 427 -4.48 29.17 20.73
N GLU A 428 -3.38 29.90 20.94
CA GLU A 428 -2.80 30.03 22.29
C GLU A 428 -3.75 30.87 23.14
N ILE A 429 -4.26 30.28 24.22
CA ILE A 429 -5.01 31.03 25.22
C ILE A 429 -3.96 31.61 26.17
N ASP A 430 -3.69 32.90 26.05
CA ASP A 430 -2.94 33.62 27.07
C ASP A 430 -3.74 33.53 28.38
N SER A 431 -3.26 32.69 29.29
CA SER A 431 -3.74 32.65 30.67
C SER A 431 -3.36 33.97 31.33
N SER A 432 -4.28 34.92 31.30
CA SER A 432 -4.23 36.18 32.05
C SER A 432 -4.86 36.03 33.43
#